data_AF-A0A1Y2T499-F1
#
_entry.id   AF-A0A1Y2T499-F1
#
_cell.length_a   1.000
_cell.length_b   1.000
_cell.length_c   1.000
_cell.angle_alpha   90.00
_cell.angle_beta   90.00
_cell.angle_gamma   90.00
#
_symmetry.space_group_name_H-M   'P 1'
#
loop_
_entity.id
_entity.type
_entity.pdbx_description
1 polymer ?
#
loop_
_entity_poly.entity_id
_entity_poly.type
_entity_poly.pdbx_seq_one_letter_code
_entity_poly.pdbx_strand_id
1 'polypeptide(L)'
;MAENLVLGLDAGSTHVAAALAEVTEAGEPRVIGVGLVPSAGVYRGLISDLSAAARAMRKAAEAACAMAGRPQVNRAVISISGAHLRSEVGAAAVAVPRPAAGVTPELVRRVLDAAAEAVEPSAGRERVHVIPRSYQLDGSVPLRDPTGLCGRTLAAEVQVVTGDALHVQNHLRAASQAGFEVADYLVAVRAAGEAVLTPEEREEGVLLLDIGGGTTGVAVYELGHLYHLAVLPVGGDHITHDLATVLRIPVETAERLKRERGWASPSLAGDETVTVPSPSGLNTHEVSEKYVAEIIGSRG
;
A
#
# COMPACT_ATOMS: atom_id res chain seq x y z
N MET A 1 -0.40 -25.49 21.27
CA MET A 1 0.66 -24.59 20.77
C MET A 1 -0.06 -23.37 20.22
N ALA A 2 0.37 -22.15 20.56
CA ALA A 2 -0.27 -20.97 20.00
C ALA A 2 -0.04 -21.01 18.47
N GLU A 3 -1.11 -21.07 17.69
CA GLU A 3 -1.01 -21.08 16.24
C GLU A 3 -0.35 -19.77 15.79
N ASN A 4 0.72 -19.85 15.00
CA ASN A 4 1.48 -18.68 14.56
C ASN A 4 0.78 -18.05 13.35
N LEU A 5 -0.46 -17.61 13.56
CA LEU A 5 -1.33 -17.05 12.53
C LEU A 5 -1.15 -15.54 12.44
N VAL A 6 -1.08 -15.04 11.22
CA VAL A 6 -1.03 -13.61 10.90
C VAL A 6 -2.16 -13.28 9.94
N LEU A 7 -2.97 -12.29 10.29
CA LEU A 7 -4.00 -11.74 9.40
C LEU A 7 -3.52 -10.41 8.84
N GLY A 8 -3.41 -10.32 7.51
CA GLY A 8 -3.29 -9.06 6.79
C GLY A 8 -4.66 -8.56 6.35
N LEU A 9 -4.96 -7.27 6.54
CA LEU A 9 -6.17 -6.61 6.06
C LEU A 9 -5.83 -5.40 5.20
N ASP A 10 -6.37 -5.35 4.00
CA ASP A 10 -6.24 -4.22 3.08
C ASP A 10 -7.61 -3.64 2.74
N ALA A 11 -7.89 -2.43 3.24
CA ALA A 11 -9.16 -1.76 3.02
C ALA A 11 -9.06 -0.78 1.84
N GLY A 12 -9.20 -1.33 0.63
CA GLY A 12 -9.21 -0.56 -0.61
C GLY A 12 -10.54 0.16 -0.89
N SER A 13 -10.54 1.06 -1.88
CA SER A 13 -11.76 1.80 -2.28
C SER A 13 -12.77 0.93 -3.04
N THR A 14 -12.32 -0.16 -3.68
CA THR A 14 -13.16 -1.07 -4.48
C THR A 14 -13.54 -2.33 -3.70
N HIS A 15 -12.59 -2.90 -2.96
CA HIS A 15 -12.77 -4.10 -2.17
C HIS A 15 -11.90 -4.05 -0.90
N VAL A 16 -12.34 -4.77 0.13
CA VAL A 16 -11.51 -5.09 1.28
C VAL A 16 -11.00 -6.52 1.12
N ALA A 17 -9.68 -6.68 1.19
CA ALA A 17 -9.00 -7.96 1.10
C ALA A 17 -8.48 -8.38 2.48
N ALA A 18 -8.52 -9.68 2.75
CA ALA A 18 -7.95 -10.29 3.93
C ALA A 18 -7.12 -11.51 3.52
N ALA A 19 -5.94 -11.66 4.08
CA ALA A 19 -5.09 -12.83 3.90
C ALA A 19 -4.72 -13.39 5.27
N LEU A 20 -5.11 -14.64 5.53
CA LEU A 20 -4.69 -15.39 6.71
C LEU A 20 -3.49 -16.25 6.33
N ALA A 21 -2.39 -16.07 7.04
CA ALA A 21 -1.16 -16.82 6.84
C ALA A 21 -0.76 -17.57 8.11
N GLU A 22 -0.15 -18.74 7.93
CA GLU A 22 0.54 -19.49 8.96
C GLU A 22 2.05 -19.29 8.78
N VAL A 23 2.73 -18.86 9.83
CA VAL A 23 4.18 -18.70 9.83
C VAL A 23 4.81 -20.06 10.13
N THR A 24 5.59 -20.57 9.17
CA THR A 24 6.30 -21.84 9.28
C THR A 24 7.41 -21.78 10.34
N GLU A 25 7.97 -22.94 10.73
CA GLU A 25 9.12 -22.99 11.64
C GLU A 25 10.36 -22.25 11.10
N ALA A 26 10.47 -22.13 9.77
CA ALA A 26 11.52 -21.36 9.09
C ALA A 26 11.26 -19.83 9.11
N GLY A 27 10.12 -19.38 9.63
CA GLY A 27 9.73 -17.97 9.66
C GLY A 27 9.04 -17.47 8.38
N GLU A 28 8.84 -18.34 7.39
CA GLU A 28 8.18 -17.96 6.13
C GLU A 28 6.66 -17.98 6.27
N PRO A 29 5.95 -16.92 5.86
CA PRO A 29 4.49 -16.88 5.89
C PRO A 29 3.91 -17.68 4.71
N ARG A 30 3.02 -18.62 5.02
CA ARG A 30 2.23 -19.35 4.02
C ARG A 30 0.77 -18.92 4.10
N VAL A 31 0.25 -18.33 3.04
CA VAL A 31 -1.18 -17.98 2.96
C VAL A 31 -2.03 -19.24 2.92
N ILE A 32 -2.97 -19.36 3.87
CA ILE A 32 -3.88 -20.51 4.04
C ILE A 32 -5.34 -20.15 3.82
N GLY A 33 -5.67 -18.85 3.78
CA GLY A 33 -7.02 -18.35 3.57
C GLY A 33 -7.03 -16.95 2.99
N VAL A 34 -7.97 -16.67 2.09
CA VAL A 34 -8.16 -15.35 1.49
C VAL A 34 -9.65 -14.99 1.56
N GLY A 35 -9.92 -13.74 1.88
CA GLY A 35 -11.26 -13.16 1.84
C GLY A 35 -11.26 -11.89 1.02
N LEU A 36 -12.23 -11.75 0.13
CA LEU A 36 -12.40 -10.56 -0.69
C LEU A 36 -13.87 -10.17 -0.68
N VAL A 37 -14.15 -8.93 -0.27
CA VAL A 37 -15.52 -8.41 -0.20
C VAL A 37 -15.59 -7.02 -0.83
N PRO A 38 -16.71 -6.64 -1.47
CA PRO A 38 -16.90 -5.28 -1.95
C PRO A 38 -16.67 -4.27 -0.83
N SER A 39 -15.97 -3.17 -1.13
CA SER A 39 -15.67 -2.15 -0.15
C SER A 39 -16.90 -1.32 0.16
N ALA A 40 -16.95 -0.82 1.38
CA ALA A 40 -17.93 0.15 1.83
C ALA A 40 -17.29 1.06 2.88
N GLY A 41 -17.53 2.37 2.80
CA GLY A 41 -16.98 3.33 3.75
C GLY A 41 -15.50 3.66 3.54
N VAL A 42 -14.93 3.33 2.38
CA VAL A 42 -13.59 3.73 1.97
C VAL A 42 -13.67 4.51 0.66
N TYR A 43 -13.03 5.67 0.61
CA TYR A 43 -12.99 6.52 -0.59
C TYR A 43 -11.58 7.09 -0.78
N ARG A 44 -10.93 6.72 -1.89
CA ARG A 44 -9.56 7.13 -2.24
C ARG A 44 -8.54 6.90 -1.12
N GLY A 45 -8.63 5.73 -0.48
CA GLY A 45 -7.78 5.33 0.63
C GLY A 45 -8.17 5.93 2.00
N LEU A 46 -9.17 6.82 2.06
CA LEU A 46 -9.65 7.41 3.30
C LEU A 46 -10.89 6.68 3.81
N ILE A 47 -10.98 6.47 5.12
CA ILE A 47 -12.22 5.99 5.76
C ILE A 47 -13.25 7.12 5.77
N SER A 48 -14.32 6.97 4.98
CA SER A 48 -15.44 7.90 4.90
C SER A 48 -16.62 7.49 5.79
N ASP A 49 -16.76 6.20 6.09
CA ASP A 49 -17.73 5.65 7.05
C ASP A 49 -17.06 4.51 7.84
N LEU A 50 -16.76 4.80 9.11
CA LEU A 50 -16.13 3.87 10.05
C LEU A 50 -16.92 2.57 10.20
N SER A 51 -18.26 2.64 10.27
CA SER A 51 -19.09 1.47 10.52
C SER A 51 -19.21 0.58 9.29
N ALA A 52 -19.27 1.18 8.10
CA ALA A 52 -19.26 0.44 6.86
C ALA A 52 -17.92 -0.25 6.62
N ALA A 53 -16.81 0.46 6.81
CA ALA A 53 -15.47 -0.09 6.67
C ALA A 53 -15.21 -1.22 7.67
N ALA A 54 -15.59 -1.03 8.93
CA ALA A 54 -15.44 -2.06 9.97
C ALA A 54 -16.22 -3.35 9.64
N ARG A 55 -17.45 -3.22 9.11
CA ARG A 55 -18.23 -4.39 8.66
C ARG A 55 -17.56 -5.11 7.48
N ALA A 56 -17.02 -4.36 6.51
CA ALA A 56 -16.33 -4.96 5.36
C ALA A 56 -15.05 -5.68 5.80
N MET A 57 -14.21 -5.07 6.65
CA MET A 57 -13.01 -5.69 7.22
C MET A 57 -13.35 -6.99 7.96
N ARG A 58 -14.36 -6.98 8.83
CA ARG A 58 -14.81 -8.17 9.55
C ARG A 58 -15.23 -9.29 8.60
N LYS A 59 -16.04 -8.98 7.59
CA LYS A 59 -16.50 -9.96 6.60
C LYS A 59 -15.35 -10.56 5.78
N ALA A 60 -14.38 -9.74 5.38
CA ALA A 60 -13.20 -10.22 4.66
C ALA A 60 -12.39 -11.18 5.52
N ALA A 61 -12.12 -10.84 6.78
CA ALA A 61 -11.43 -11.72 7.72
C ALA A 61 -12.19 -13.04 7.98
N GLU A 62 -13.51 -12.95 8.16
CA GLU A 62 -14.40 -14.11 8.32
C GLU A 62 -14.31 -15.06 7.12
N ALA A 63 -14.30 -14.52 5.89
CA ALA A 63 -14.14 -15.31 4.67
C ALA A 63 -12.76 -15.98 4.61
N ALA A 64 -11.68 -15.27 4.97
CA ALA A 64 -10.33 -15.83 5.00
C ALA A 64 -10.20 -16.98 6.03
N CYS A 65 -10.71 -16.77 7.26
CA CYS A 65 -10.72 -17.81 8.31
C CYS A 65 -11.56 -19.02 7.90
N ALA A 66 -12.74 -18.80 7.29
CA ALA A 66 -13.61 -19.86 6.82
C ALA A 66 -12.94 -20.70 5.72
N MET A 67 -12.28 -20.06 4.74
CA MET A 67 -11.51 -20.74 3.70
C MET A 67 -10.38 -21.60 4.29
N ALA A 68 -9.72 -21.11 5.33
CA ALA A 68 -8.65 -21.83 6.02
C ALA A 68 -9.14 -22.92 7.00
N GLY A 69 -10.46 -23.02 7.24
CA GLY A 69 -11.01 -23.88 8.29
C GLY A 69 -10.46 -23.53 9.69
N ARG A 70 -10.24 -22.24 9.96
CA ARG A 70 -9.66 -21.73 11.21
C ARG A 70 -10.67 -20.87 11.99
N PRO A 71 -10.53 -20.79 13.32
CA PRO A 71 -11.32 -19.84 14.11
C PRO A 71 -10.99 -18.39 13.73
N GLN A 72 -11.85 -17.46 14.16
CA GLN A 72 -11.58 -16.04 13.99
C GLN A 72 -10.30 -15.64 14.74
N VAL A 73 -9.49 -14.83 14.07
CA VAL A 73 -8.32 -14.17 14.66
C VAL A 73 -8.65 -12.72 14.95
N ASN A 74 -8.19 -12.24 16.09
CA ASN A 74 -8.47 -10.89 16.59
C ASN A 74 -7.27 -9.96 16.47
N ARG A 75 -6.11 -10.43 15.99
CA ARG A 75 -4.91 -9.62 15.81
C ARG A 75 -4.59 -9.51 14.32
N ALA A 76 -4.42 -8.29 13.81
CA ALA A 76 -4.23 -8.05 12.39
C ALA A 76 -3.16 -7.00 12.12
N VAL A 77 -2.46 -7.14 10.99
CA VAL A 77 -1.68 -6.08 10.37
C VAL A 77 -2.57 -5.44 9.31
N ILE A 78 -2.71 -4.12 9.33
CA ILE A 78 -3.56 -3.42 8.37
C ILE A 78 -2.74 -2.61 7.37
N SER A 79 -3.25 -2.44 6.15
CA SER A 79 -2.70 -1.44 5.24
C SER A 79 -3.32 -0.06 5.52
N ILE A 80 -2.59 0.99 5.20
CA ILE A 80 -3.10 2.36 5.06
C ILE A 80 -2.68 2.92 3.71
N SER A 81 -3.57 3.70 3.10
CA SER A 81 -3.34 4.37 1.83
C SER A 81 -4.01 5.75 1.84
N GLY A 82 -3.79 6.53 0.78
CA GLY A 82 -4.39 7.83 0.59
C GLY A 82 -3.36 8.91 0.26
N ALA A 83 -3.79 9.91 -0.51
CA ALA A 83 -2.93 11.00 -1.00
C ALA A 83 -2.36 11.91 0.10
N HIS A 84 -2.77 11.71 1.36
CA HIS A 84 -2.14 12.38 2.49
C HIS A 84 -0.75 11.82 2.80
N LEU A 85 -0.37 10.65 2.29
CA LEU A 85 0.92 10.02 2.55
C LEU A 85 2.00 10.64 1.65
N ARG A 86 3.13 10.99 2.26
CA ARG A 86 4.32 11.49 1.54
C ARG A 86 5.58 11.03 2.23
N SER A 87 6.65 10.87 1.46
CA SER A 87 7.95 10.49 2.00
C SER A 87 8.94 11.67 1.96
N GLU A 88 9.69 11.83 3.04
CA GLU A 88 10.72 12.86 3.22
C GLU A 88 12.02 12.18 3.72
N VAL A 89 13.18 12.71 3.34
CA VAL A 89 14.48 12.13 3.76
C VAL A 89 14.92 12.82 5.04
N GLY A 90 15.26 12.01 6.05
CA GLY A 90 15.90 12.45 7.28
C GLY A 90 17.34 11.99 7.31
N ALA A 91 18.25 12.84 7.80
CA ALA A 91 19.65 12.50 7.95
C ALA A 91 20.18 13.04 9.28
N ALA A 92 21.00 12.24 9.96
CA ALA A 92 21.69 12.64 11.16
C ALA A 92 23.03 11.93 11.30
N ALA A 93 23.90 12.48 12.14
CA ALA A 93 25.15 11.87 12.52
C ALA A 93 25.35 11.91 14.03
N VAL A 94 25.95 10.85 14.58
CA VAL A 94 26.27 10.72 16.00
C VAL A 94 27.73 10.32 16.17
N ALA A 95 28.35 10.81 17.24
CA ALA A 95 29.71 10.40 17.61
C ALA A 95 29.71 8.96 18.14
N VAL A 96 30.69 8.16 17.71
CA VAL A 96 30.99 6.82 18.22
C VAL A 96 31.84 6.99 19.49
N PRO A 97 31.32 6.69 20.70
CA PRO A 97 32.02 7.04 21.95
C PRO A 97 33.37 6.35 22.13
N ARG A 98 33.52 5.13 21.59
CA ARG A 98 34.75 4.35 21.61
C ARG A 98 35.07 3.91 20.19
N PRO A 99 35.78 4.73 19.40
CA PRO A 99 35.95 4.48 17.96
C PRO A 99 36.52 3.09 17.61
N ALA A 100 37.42 2.56 18.45
CA ALA A 100 38.04 1.24 18.26
C ALA A 100 37.20 0.05 18.77
N ALA A 101 36.10 0.30 19.51
CA ALA A 101 35.22 -0.75 19.99
C ALA A 101 34.12 -1.13 18.98
N GLY A 102 34.04 -0.39 17.86
CA GLY A 102 33.04 -0.58 16.83
C GLY A 102 31.69 0.07 17.12
N VAL A 103 30.86 0.16 16.09
CA VAL A 103 29.45 0.58 16.19
C VAL A 103 28.62 -0.53 16.84
N THR A 104 27.82 -0.18 17.84
CA THR A 104 26.89 -1.14 18.50
C THR A 104 25.47 -1.01 17.93
N PRO A 105 24.62 -2.04 18.05
CA PRO A 105 23.21 -1.96 17.64
C PRO A 105 22.45 -0.80 18.30
N GLU A 106 22.76 -0.48 19.56
CA GLU A 106 22.17 0.66 20.25
C GLU A 106 22.57 1.99 19.62
N LEU A 107 23.80 2.10 19.11
CA LEU A 107 24.27 3.28 18.40
C LEU A 107 23.59 3.41 17.03
N VAL A 108 23.38 2.29 16.33
CA VAL A 108 22.58 2.24 15.09
C VAL A 108 21.16 2.75 15.36
N ARG A 109 20.49 2.23 16.40
CA ARG A 109 19.15 2.69 16.78
C ARG A 109 19.14 4.20 17.08
N ARG A 110 20.13 4.70 17.81
CA ARG A 110 20.24 6.13 18.15
C ARG A 110 20.43 7.03 16.94
N VAL A 111 21.25 6.65 15.96
CA VAL A 111 21.42 7.47 14.74
C VAL A 111 20.16 7.46 13.87
N LEU A 112 19.46 6.32 13.80
CA LEU A 112 18.18 6.21 13.09
C LEU A 112 17.09 7.06 13.74
N ASP A 113 16.98 7.01 15.07
CA ASP A 113 16.05 7.86 15.84
C ASP A 113 16.34 9.35 15.58
N ALA A 114 17.61 9.76 15.65
CA ALA A 114 18.01 11.14 15.38
C ALA A 114 17.74 11.58 13.93
N ALA A 115 17.98 10.69 12.95
CA ALA A 115 17.70 10.96 11.54
C ALA A 115 16.18 11.08 11.29
N ALA A 116 15.36 10.29 11.99
CA ALA A 116 13.91 10.40 11.91
C ALA A 116 13.37 11.65 12.60
N GLU A 117 13.99 12.10 13.68
CA GLU A 117 13.66 13.35 14.39
C GLU A 117 13.98 14.59 13.55
N ALA A 118 14.99 14.52 12.67
CA ALA A 118 15.31 15.60 11.73
C ALA A 118 14.17 15.88 10.72
N VAL A 119 13.25 14.93 10.52
CA VAL A 119 12.01 15.15 9.78
C VAL A 119 10.91 15.48 10.78
N GLU A 120 10.66 16.77 10.96
CA GLU A 120 9.55 17.29 11.76
C GLU A 120 8.26 17.28 10.93
N PRO A 121 7.26 16.43 11.26
CA PRO A 121 5.99 16.46 10.56
C PRO A 121 5.32 17.83 10.77
N SER A 122 4.80 18.42 9.68
CA SER A 122 4.00 19.64 9.78
C SER A 122 2.79 19.43 10.71
N ALA A 123 2.29 20.51 11.32
CA ALA A 123 1.15 20.45 12.24
C ALA A 123 -0.01 19.57 11.71
N GLY A 124 -0.51 18.67 12.55
CA GLY A 124 -1.59 17.72 12.20
C GLY A 124 -1.11 16.43 11.53
N ARG A 125 0.19 16.26 11.28
CA ARG A 125 0.75 15.05 10.69
C ARG A 125 1.59 14.26 11.69
N GLU A 126 1.74 12.98 11.40
CA GLU A 126 2.60 12.07 12.18
C GLU A 126 3.51 11.25 11.27
N ARG A 127 4.56 10.69 11.87
CA ARG A 127 5.43 9.71 11.22
C ARG A 127 4.71 8.37 11.20
N VAL A 128 4.44 7.88 10.00
CA VAL A 128 3.84 6.58 9.73
C VAL A 128 4.91 5.50 9.74
N HIS A 129 5.98 5.68 8.96
CA HIS A 129 7.09 4.74 8.86
C HIS A 129 8.43 5.47 8.87
N VAL A 130 9.45 4.80 9.42
CA VAL A 130 10.84 5.20 9.33
C VAL A 130 11.62 4.01 8.77
N ILE A 131 12.27 4.20 7.63
CA ILE A 131 12.90 3.13 6.87
C ILE A 131 14.38 3.49 6.66
N PRO A 132 15.32 2.69 7.18
CA PRO A 132 16.74 2.91 6.93
C PRO A 132 17.05 2.87 5.43
N ARG A 133 17.81 3.86 4.95
CA ARG A 133 18.29 3.94 3.56
C ARG A 133 19.78 3.67 3.43
N SER A 134 20.60 4.31 4.26
CA SER A 134 22.04 4.15 4.20
C SER A 134 22.71 4.53 5.51
N TYR A 135 23.91 3.99 5.73
CA TYR A 135 24.81 4.39 6.80
C TYR A 135 26.14 4.83 6.22
N GLN A 136 26.84 5.74 6.89
CA GLN A 136 28.20 6.13 6.54
C GLN A 136 29.04 6.27 7.80
N LEU A 137 30.27 5.76 7.74
CA LEU A 137 31.22 5.87 8.84
C LEU A 137 32.34 6.83 8.43
N ASP A 138 32.56 7.90 9.19
CA ASP A 138 33.60 8.91 8.92
C ASP A 138 33.55 9.52 7.49
N GLY A 139 32.36 9.63 6.90
CA GLY A 139 32.16 10.18 5.55
C GLY A 139 32.65 9.26 4.42
N SER A 140 32.81 7.97 4.70
CA SER A 140 33.15 6.95 3.72
C SER A 140 31.96 6.58 2.83
N VAL A 141 32.14 5.57 1.96
CA VAL A 141 31.10 5.05 1.07
C VAL A 141 29.88 4.53 1.85
N PRO A 142 28.67 4.54 1.24
CA PRO A 142 27.48 3.99 1.87
C PRO A 142 27.64 2.53 2.31
N LEU A 143 27.16 2.23 3.52
CA LEU A 143 27.16 0.93 4.16
C LEU A 143 25.72 0.45 4.33
N ARG A 144 25.50 -0.86 4.21
CA ARG A 144 24.21 -1.49 4.53
C ARG A 144 24.04 -1.78 6.01
N ASP A 145 25.11 -2.25 6.66
CA ASP A 145 25.15 -2.50 8.10
C ASP A 145 26.49 -1.97 8.65
N PRO A 146 26.47 -0.96 9.54
CA PRO A 146 27.68 -0.42 10.14
C PRO A 146 28.12 -1.21 11.39
N THR A 147 27.34 -2.18 11.88
CA THR A 147 27.56 -2.84 13.16
C THR A 147 28.93 -3.52 13.22
N GLY A 148 29.68 -3.26 14.30
CA GLY A 148 31.03 -3.79 14.52
C GLY A 148 32.16 -3.01 13.84
N LEU A 149 31.86 -2.10 12.90
CA LEU A 149 32.88 -1.30 12.22
C LEU A 149 33.41 -0.20 13.12
N CYS A 150 34.73 0.02 13.08
CA CYS A 150 35.43 1.04 13.86
C CYS A 150 35.43 2.39 13.13
N GLY A 151 35.10 3.46 13.83
CA GLY A 151 35.05 4.80 13.26
C GLY A 151 34.67 5.85 14.31
N ARG A 152 34.75 7.13 13.97
CA ARG A 152 34.52 8.22 14.92
C ARG A 152 33.11 8.78 14.84
N THR A 153 32.52 8.82 13.67
CA THR A 153 31.19 9.39 13.42
C THR A 153 30.39 8.44 12.56
N LEU A 154 29.20 8.08 13.03
CA LEU A 154 28.22 7.29 12.30
C LEU A 154 27.12 8.24 11.81
N ALA A 155 26.94 8.33 10.50
CA ALA A 155 25.80 9.00 9.87
C ALA A 155 24.80 7.97 9.34
N ALA A 156 23.53 8.34 9.32
CA ALA A 156 22.47 7.56 8.71
C ALA A 156 21.50 8.45 7.94
N GLU A 157 20.98 7.92 6.84
CA GLU A 157 19.82 8.44 6.13
C GLU A 157 18.63 7.50 6.31
N VAL A 158 17.45 8.08 6.51
CA VAL A 158 16.19 7.37 6.62
C VAL A 158 15.16 7.97 5.68
N GLN A 159 14.32 7.10 5.12
CA GLN A 159 13.06 7.52 4.50
C GLN A 159 11.98 7.59 5.58
N VAL A 160 11.49 8.79 5.87
CA VAL A 160 10.36 9.00 6.77
C VAL A 160 9.10 9.16 5.93
N VAL A 161 8.13 8.28 6.13
CA VAL A 161 6.79 8.45 5.56
C VAL A 161 5.94 9.17 6.60
N THR A 162 5.31 10.27 6.23
CA THR A 162 4.36 11.00 7.07
C THR A 162 2.94 10.91 6.51
N GLY A 163 1.96 10.99 7.40
CA GLY A 163 0.53 10.99 7.07
C GLY A 163 -0.25 12.00 7.89
N ASP A 164 -1.49 12.28 7.49
CA ASP A 164 -2.42 13.01 8.35
C ASP A 164 -2.84 12.12 9.54
N ALA A 165 -2.64 12.62 10.76
CA ALA A 165 -2.81 11.81 11.96
C ALA A 165 -4.28 11.39 12.17
N LEU A 166 -5.25 12.21 11.76
CA LEU A 166 -6.67 11.86 11.89
C LEU A 166 -7.06 10.78 10.88
N HIS A 167 -6.51 10.82 9.67
CA HIS A 167 -6.74 9.79 8.67
C HIS A 167 -6.13 8.44 9.04
N VAL A 168 -4.91 8.42 9.58
CA VAL A 168 -4.30 7.20 10.14
C VAL A 168 -5.16 6.67 11.30
N GLN A 169 -5.55 7.55 12.22
CA GLN A 169 -6.40 7.16 13.35
C GLN A 169 -7.75 6.58 12.91
N ASN A 170 -8.35 7.06 11.81
CA ASN A 170 -9.59 6.50 11.31
C ASN A 170 -9.44 5.05 10.81
N HIS A 171 -8.30 4.69 10.19
CA HIS A 171 -8.01 3.30 9.83
C HIS A 171 -7.90 2.41 11.07
N LEU A 172 -7.16 2.86 12.08
CA LEU A 172 -7.01 2.15 13.35
C LEU A 172 -8.36 1.96 14.06
N ARG A 173 -9.21 3.00 14.07
CA ARG A 173 -10.56 2.94 14.65
C ARG A 173 -11.48 2.02 13.87
N ALA A 174 -11.43 2.00 12.54
CA ALA A 174 -12.21 1.08 11.72
C ALA A 174 -11.84 -0.38 12.03
N ALA A 175 -10.55 -0.69 12.09
CA ALA A 175 -10.05 -2.02 12.45
C ALA A 175 -10.44 -2.43 13.89
N SER A 176 -10.29 -1.51 14.85
CA SER A 176 -10.72 -1.74 16.24
C SER A 176 -12.23 -1.98 16.35
N GLN A 177 -13.06 -1.20 15.64
CA GLN A 177 -14.51 -1.41 15.58
C GLN A 177 -14.89 -2.72 14.87
N ALA A 178 -14.06 -3.20 13.96
CA ALA A 178 -14.19 -4.52 13.34
C ALA A 178 -13.81 -5.68 14.29
N GLY A 179 -13.29 -5.38 15.49
CA GLY A 179 -12.91 -6.35 16.50
C GLY A 179 -11.44 -6.77 16.45
N PHE A 180 -10.59 -6.01 15.74
CA PHE A 180 -9.17 -6.32 15.62
C PHE A 180 -8.30 -5.45 16.55
N GLU A 181 -7.39 -6.10 17.25
CA GLU A 181 -6.18 -5.50 17.79
C GLU A 181 -5.19 -5.32 16.62
N VAL A 182 -4.88 -4.06 16.31
CA VAL A 182 -3.92 -3.73 15.25
C VAL A 182 -2.50 -3.97 15.79
N ALA A 183 -1.85 -5.02 15.29
CA ALA A 183 -0.48 -5.38 15.66
C ALA A 183 0.54 -4.40 15.07
N ASP A 184 0.29 -3.99 13.83
CA ASP A 184 1.09 -3.04 13.07
C ASP A 184 0.26 -2.50 11.90
N TYR A 185 0.71 -1.43 11.27
CA TYR A 185 0.12 -0.92 10.04
C TYR A 185 1.19 -0.56 9.00
N LEU A 186 0.89 -0.84 7.74
CA LEU A 186 1.82 -0.65 6.63
C LEU A 186 1.24 0.26 5.57
N VAL A 187 2.06 1.10 4.94
CA VAL A 187 1.63 1.82 3.74
C VAL A 187 1.42 0.80 2.61
N ALA A 188 0.25 0.85 1.96
CA ALA A 188 -0.18 -0.16 0.99
C ALA A 188 0.84 -0.41 -0.14
N VAL A 189 1.33 0.65 -0.80
CA VAL A 189 2.32 0.50 -1.89
C VAL A 189 3.67 -0.04 -1.41
N ARG A 190 4.05 0.23 -0.16
CA ARG A 190 5.25 -0.38 0.45
C ARG A 190 5.02 -1.88 0.64
N ALA A 191 3.87 -2.27 1.18
CA ALA A 191 3.53 -3.68 1.36
C ALA A 191 3.44 -4.41 0.01
N ALA A 192 2.91 -3.76 -1.03
CA ALA A 192 2.92 -4.30 -2.39
C ALA A 192 4.34 -4.54 -2.90
N GLY A 193 5.25 -3.57 -2.72
CA GLY A 193 6.65 -3.73 -3.11
C GLY A 193 7.36 -4.85 -2.35
N GLU A 194 7.08 -5.01 -1.06
CA GLU A 194 7.57 -6.16 -0.28
C GLU A 194 7.09 -7.50 -0.84
N ALA A 195 5.86 -7.55 -1.37
CA ALA A 195 5.23 -8.77 -1.83
C ALA A 195 5.62 -9.18 -3.27
N VAL A 196 5.86 -8.22 -4.16
CA VAL A 196 6.00 -8.50 -5.60
C VAL A 196 7.42 -8.32 -6.15
N LEU A 197 8.25 -7.48 -5.52
CA LEU A 197 9.57 -7.16 -6.05
C LEU A 197 10.61 -8.15 -5.54
N THR A 198 11.48 -8.63 -6.43
CA THR A 198 12.64 -9.44 -6.04
C THR A 198 13.74 -8.59 -5.41
N PRO A 199 14.66 -9.16 -4.62
CA PRO A 199 15.81 -8.44 -4.10
C PRO A 199 16.66 -7.77 -5.20
N GLU A 200 16.81 -8.43 -6.36
CA GLU A 200 17.58 -7.92 -7.49
C GLU A 200 16.94 -6.69 -8.12
N GLU A 201 15.62 -6.70 -8.34
CA GLU A 201 14.89 -5.53 -8.86
C GLU A 201 15.03 -4.31 -7.94
N ARG A 202 14.98 -4.53 -6.62
CA ARG A 202 15.16 -3.45 -5.63
C ARG A 202 16.61 -2.94 -5.62
N GLU A 203 17.58 -3.81 -5.88
CA GLU A 203 18.99 -3.45 -5.91
C GLU A 203 19.34 -2.58 -7.11
N GLU A 204 18.92 -3.02 -8.31
CA GLU A 204 19.18 -2.32 -9.57
C GLU A 204 18.39 -1.00 -9.68
N GLY A 205 17.26 -0.94 -8.96
CA GLY A 205 16.38 0.22 -8.89
C GLY A 205 15.12 -0.02 -9.72
N VAL A 206 13.96 0.21 -9.09
CA VAL A 206 12.65 -0.09 -9.69
C VAL A 206 11.61 0.94 -9.26
N LEU A 207 10.78 1.35 -10.22
CA LEU A 207 9.56 2.10 -9.99
C LEU A 207 8.38 1.13 -9.96
N LEU A 208 7.76 0.99 -8.79
CA LEU A 208 6.51 0.26 -8.62
C LEU A 208 5.32 1.22 -8.68
N LEU A 209 4.36 0.90 -9.53
CA LEU A 209 3.06 1.56 -9.62
C LEU A 209 1.96 0.58 -9.19
N ASP A 210 1.32 0.86 -8.06
CA ASP A 210 0.18 0.12 -7.54
C ASP A 210 -1.13 0.85 -7.92
N ILE A 211 -1.73 0.47 -9.05
CA ILE A 211 -2.91 1.13 -9.61
C ILE A 211 -4.19 0.51 -9.01
N GLY A 212 -4.66 1.07 -7.90
CA GLY A 212 -5.91 0.70 -7.26
C GLY A 212 -7.14 1.37 -7.88
N GLY A 213 -8.30 1.17 -7.25
CA GLY A 213 -9.55 1.81 -7.68
C GLY A 213 -9.55 3.33 -7.49
N GLY A 214 -9.34 3.80 -6.26
CA GLY A 214 -9.38 5.23 -5.93
C GLY A 214 -8.04 5.95 -5.97
N THR A 215 -6.93 5.22 -5.92
CA THR A 215 -5.57 5.76 -5.76
C THR A 215 -4.55 4.93 -6.53
N THR A 216 -3.44 5.58 -6.89
CA THR A 216 -2.26 4.93 -7.45
C THR A 216 -1.10 5.17 -6.49
N GLY A 217 -0.61 4.09 -5.91
CA GLY A 217 0.60 4.11 -5.11
C GLY A 217 1.83 4.18 -6.00
N VAL A 218 2.81 4.97 -5.60
CA VAL A 218 4.11 5.09 -6.25
C VAL A 218 5.18 4.77 -5.22
N ALA A 219 6.04 3.80 -5.53
CA ALA A 219 7.22 3.50 -4.73
C ALA A 219 8.45 3.38 -5.63
N VAL A 220 9.53 4.07 -5.26
CA VAL A 220 10.83 3.94 -5.91
C VAL A 220 11.75 3.20 -4.95
N TYR A 221 12.35 2.13 -5.43
CA TYR A 221 13.41 1.42 -4.72
C TYR A 221 14.73 1.66 -5.42
N GLU A 222 15.80 1.76 -4.64
CA GLU A 222 17.18 1.89 -5.14
C GLU A 222 18.13 1.30 -4.08
N LEU A 223 19.16 0.55 -4.50
CA LEU A 223 20.13 -0.09 -3.62
C LEU A 223 19.47 -0.97 -2.53
N GLY A 224 18.34 -1.60 -2.86
CA GLY A 224 17.61 -2.49 -1.97
C GLY A 224 16.66 -1.79 -0.99
N HIS A 225 16.60 -0.45 -0.98
CA HIS A 225 15.84 0.34 0.00
C HIS A 225 14.73 1.16 -0.67
N LEU A 226 13.65 1.44 0.09
CA LEU A 226 12.62 2.38 -0.33
C LEU A 226 13.19 3.81 -0.36
N TYR A 227 13.29 4.36 -1.56
CA TYR A 227 13.87 5.67 -1.83
C TYR A 227 12.82 6.79 -1.88
N HIS A 228 11.64 6.50 -2.42
CA HIS A 228 10.55 7.47 -2.50
C HIS A 228 9.20 6.76 -2.42
N LEU A 229 8.23 7.43 -1.79
CA LEU A 229 6.85 6.98 -1.74
C LEU A 229 5.89 8.15 -1.85
N ALA A 230 4.92 8.01 -2.75
CA ALA A 230 3.81 8.94 -2.89
C ALA A 230 2.53 8.17 -3.21
N VAL A 231 1.38 8.79 -2.95
CA VAL A 231 0.09 8.26 -3.36
C VAL A 231 -0.65 9.32 -4.15
N LEU A 232 -1.03 8.98 -5.38
CA LEU A 232 -1.77 9.85 -6.27
C LEU A 232 -3.28 9.56 -6.12
N PRO A 233 -4.15 10.58 -6.02
CA PRO A 233 -5.60 10.40 -5.88
C PRO A 233 -6.29 10.08 -7.22
N VAL A 234 -5.66 9.23 -8.02
CA VAL A 234 -6.13 8.75 -9.33
C VAL A 234 -6.03 7.23 -9.39
N GLY A 235 -6.98 6.57 -10.02
CA GLY A 235 -7.04 5.11 -10.10
C GLY A 235 -8.13 4.64 -11.05
N GLY A 236 -8.41 3.34 -11.06
CA GLY A 236 -9.37 2.70 -11.96
C GLY A 236 -10.80 3.26 -11.91
N ASP A 237 -11.21 3.89 -10.80
CA ASP A 237 -12.51 4.55 -10.68
C ASP A 237 -12.65 5.69 -11.70
N HIS A 238 -11.55 6.40 -12.00
CA HIS A 238 -11.58 7.50 -12.95
C HIS A 238 -11.85 7.00 -14.38
N ILE A 239 -11.29 5.85 -14.74
CA ILE A 239 -11.56 5.17 -16.02
C ILE A 239 -13.04 4.79 -16.10
N THR A 240 -13.58 4.24 -15.02
CA THR A 240 -15.00 3.86 -14.92
C THR A 240 -15.92 5.07 -15.09
N HIS A 241 -15.60 6.20 -14.45
CA HIS A 241 -16.41 7.42 -14.56
C HIS A 241 -16.35 8.02 -15.98
N ASP A 242 -15.21 7.95 -16.65
CA ASP A 242 -15.10 8.40 -18.04
C ASP A 242 -15.93 7.54 -18.99
N LEU A 243 -15.84 6.23 -18.86
CA LEU A 243 -16.68 5.31 -19.62
C LEU A 243 -18.17 5.59 -19.38
N ALA A 244 -18.57 5.75 -18.11
CA ALA A 244 -19.95 6.08 -17.76
C ALA A 244 -20.41 7.40 -18.40
N THR A 245 -19.56 8.41 -18.41
CA THR A 245 -19.87 9.74 -18.92
C THR A 245 -19.92 9.78 -20.45
N VAL A 246 -18.88 9.27 -21.11
CA VAL A 246 -18.73 9.32 -22.56
C VAL A 246 -19.73 8.40 -23.25
N LEU A 247 -19.91 7.18 -22.73
CA LEU A 247 -20.86 6.21 -23.28
C LEU A 247 -22.30 6.48 -22.77
N ARG A 248 -22.48 7.37 -21.80
CA ARG A 248 -23.77 7.65 -21.16
C ARG A 248 -24.44 6.36 -20.67
N ILE A 249 -23.74 5.64 -19.80
CA ILE A 249 -24.20 4.37 -19.21
C ILE A 249 -24.11 4.44 -17.68
N PRO A 250 -24.87 3.62 -16.92
CA PRO A 250 -24.73 3.54 -15.47
C PRO A 250 -23.29 3.19 -15.05
N VAL A 251 -22.79 3.76 -13.95
CA VAL A 251 -21.43 3.53 -13.43
C VAL A 251 -21.14 2.05 -13.21
N GLU A 252 -22.10 1.31 -12.67
CA GLU A 252 -21.99 -0.15 -12.48
C GLU A 252 -21.82 -0.90 -13.81
N THR A 253 -22.47 -0.41 -14.87
CA THR A 253 -22.32 -1.00 -16.21
C THR A 253 -20.98 -0.60 -16.83
N ALA A 254 -20.51 0.63 -16.60
CA ALA A 254 -19.17 1.04 -17.01
C ALA A 254 -18.07 0.23 -16.32
N GLU A 255 -18.21 -0.07 -15.02
CA GLU A 255 -17.25 -0.91 -14.29
C GLU A 255 -17.23 -2.32 -14.85
N ARG A 256 -18.41 -2.89 -15.10
CA ARG A 256 -18.53 -4.21 -15.73
C ARG A 256 -17.89 -4.22 -17.12
N LEU A 257 -18.19 -3.21 -17.95
CA LEU A 257 -17.64 -3.06 -19.29
C LEU A 257 -16.09 -2.95 -19.26
N LYS A 258 -15.54 -2.13 -18.37
CA LYS A 258 -14.10 -1.99 -18.15
C LYS A 258 -13.45 -3.34 -17.81
N ARG A 259 -14.06 -4.14 -16.94
CA ARG A 259 -13.52 -5.43 -16.49
C ARG A 259 -13.64 -6.53 -17.55
N GLU A 260 -14.71 -6.53 -18.33
CA GLU A 260 -15.01 -7.61 -19.29
C GLU A 260 -14.45 -7.36 -20.70
N ARG A 261 -14.29 -6.08 -21.08
CA ARG A 261 -14.03 -5.64 -22.46
C ARG A 261 -13.05 -4.46 -22.55
N GLY A 262 -12.44 -4.06 -21.43
CA GLY A 262 -11.52 -2.93 -21.39
C GLY A 262 -10.13 -3.28 -21.90
N TRP A 263 -9.60 -2.45 -22.80
CA TRP A 263 -8.22 -2.53 -23.28
C TRP A 263 -7.48 -1.23 -22.98
N ALA A 264 -6.24 -1.33 -22.50
CA ALA A 264 -5.40 -0.16 -22.20
C ALA A 264 -4.85 0.52 -23.47
N SER A 265 -4.86 -0.18 -24.60
CA SER A 265 -4.49 0.38 -25.91
C SER A 265 -5.52 0.00 -26.96
N PRO A 266 -6.02 0.96 -27.78
CA PRO A 266 -6.91 0.67 -28.90
C PRO A 266 -6.33 -0.31 -29.92
N SER A 267 -5.00 -0.41 -30.04
CA SER A 267 -4.35 -1.35 -30.95
C SER A 267 -4.49 -2.81 -30.54
N LEU A 268 -4.86 -3.08 -29.28
CA LEU A 268 -5.07 -4.42 -28.75
C LEU A 268 -6.55 -4.82 -28.76
N ALA A 269 -7.45 -3.86 -28.95
CA ALA A 269 -8.88 -4.10 -28.96
C ALA A 269 -9.34 -4.76 -30.26
N GLY A 270 -10.31 -5.66 -30.17
CA GLY A 270 -10.96 -6.23 -31.34
C GLY A 270 -11.94 -5.26 -31.99
N ASP A 271 -12.52 -5.69 -33.11
CA ASP A 271 -13.60 -4.97 -33.80
C ASP A 271 -15.00 -5.34 -33.28
N GLU A 272 -15.07 -6.06 -32.14
CA GLU A 272 -16.33 -6.48 -31.53
C GLU A 272 -17.15 -5.30 -31.00
N THR A 273 -18.47 -5.46 -31.00
CA THR A 273 -19.42 -4.51 -30.40
C THR A 273 -20.10 -5.13 -29.19
N VAL A 274 -20.46 -4.27 -28.24
CA VAL A 274 -21.22 -4.64 -27.05
C VAL A 274 -22.41 -3.72 -26.87
N THR A 275 -23.56 -4.31 -26.56
CA THR A 275 -24.79 -3.59 -26.29
C THR A 275 -24.81 -3.14 -24.83
N VAL A 276 -24.95 -1.82 -24.63
CA VAL A 276 -24.97 -1.20 -23.30
C VAL A 276 -26.27 -0.43 -23.07
N PRO A 277 -26.79 -0.39 -21.82
CA PRO A 277 -27.99 0.35 -21.49
C PRO A 277 -27.72 1.84 -21.32
N SER A 278 -28.67 2.66 -21.73
CA SER A 278 -28.75 4.07 -21.33
C SER A 278 -28.95 4.23 -19.82
N PRO A 279 -28.74 5.41 -19.22
CA PRO A 279 -28.82 5.60 -17.78
C PRO A 279 -30.23 5.40 -17.23
N SER A 280 -31.27 5.61 -18.06
CA SER A 280 -32.67 5.34 -17.69
C SER A 280 -33.01 3.85 -17.74
N GLY A 281 -32.15 3.01 -18.31
CA GLY A 281 -32.43 1.59 -18.57
C GLY A 281 -33.49 1.32 -19.64
N LEU A 282 -34.08 2.36 -20.23
CA LEU A 282 -35.20 2.23 -21.18
C LEU A 282 -34.74 1.90 -22.60
N ASN A 283 -33.53 2.32 -22.96
CA ASN A 283 -32.94 2.11 -24.28
C ASN A 283 -31.55 1.47 -24.15
N THR A 284 -31.12 0.79 -25.19
CA THR A 284 -29.75 0.29 -25.34
C THR A 284 -29.10 0.88 -26.60
N HIS A 285 -27.78 0.87 -26.66
CA HIS A 285 -27.01 1.22 -27.85
C HIS A 285 -25.75 0.36 -27.93
N GLU A 286 -25.21 0.18 -29.12
CA GLU A 286 -23.96 -0.56 -29.35
C GLU A 286 -22.75 0.36 -29.23
N VAL A 287 -21.69 -0.14 -28.62
CA VAL A 287 -20.39 0.50 -28.53
C VAL A 287 -19.32 -0.50 -28.98
N SER A 288 -18.33 -0.06 -29.77
CA SER A 288 -17.22 -0.94 -30.17
C SER A 288 -16.18 -1.05 -29.06
N GLU A 289 -15.54 -2.20 -28.92
CA GLU A 289 -14.42 -2.38 -28.00
C GLU A 289 -13.28 -1.39 -28.27
N LYS A 290 -13.03 -1.10 -29.55
CA LYS A 290 -12.05 -0.09 -29.95
C LYS A 290 -12.38 1.29 -29.41
N TYR A 291 -13.64 1.71 -29.43
CA TYR A 291 -14.04 3.00 -28.86
C TYR A 291 -13.95 3.00 -27.33
N VAL A 292 -14.29 1.88 -26.67
CA VAL A 292 -14.06 1.69 -25.22
C VAL A 292 -12.57 1.85 -24.89
N ALA A 293 -11.69 1.24 -25.68
CA ALA A 293 -10.25 1.31 -25.52
C ALA A 293 -9.68 2.72 -25.79
N GLU A 294 -10.25 3.47 -26.73
CA GLU A 294 -9.89 4.88 -26.98
C GLU A 294 -10.19 5.75 -25.76
N ILE A 295 -11.33 5.54 -25.11
CA ILE A 295 -11.68 6.26 -23.88
C ILE A 295 -10.70 5.89 -22.76
N ILE A 296 -10.42 4.61 -22.56
CA ILE A 296 -9.46 4.14 -21.54
C ILE A 296 -8.06 4.71 -21.80
N GLY A 297 -7.58 4.63 -23.04
CA GLY A 297 -6.24 5.06 -23.44
C GLY A 297 -6.07 6.57 -23.52
N SER A 298 -7.15 7.36 -23.59
CA SER A 298 -7.08 8.83 -23.64
C SER A 298 -6.55 9.50 -22.37
N ARG A 299 -6.37 8.73 -21.28
CA ARG A 299 -5.75 9.15 -20.02
C ARG A 299 -4.26 8.80 -19.89
N GLY A 300 -3.69 8.12 -20.88
CA GLY A 300 -2.27 7.73 -20.94
C GLY A 300 -1.34 8.82 -21.47
#